data_AF-A0A101IFY6-F1
#
_entry.id   AF-A0A101IFY6-F1
#
_cell.length_a   1.000
_cell.length_b   1.000
_cell.length_c   1.000
_cell.angle_alpha   90.00
_cell.angle_beta   90.00
_cell.angle_gamma   90.00
#
_symmetry.space_group_name_H-M   'P 1'
#
loop_
_entity.id
_entity.type
_entity.pdbx_description
1 polymer ?
#
loop_
_entity_poly.entity_id
_entity_poly.type
_entity_poly.pdbx_seq_one_letter_code
_entity_poly.pdbx_strand_id
1 'polypeptide(L)' 'RLLKEKGLEGVEVFYKEYDKDSQEELLDIAEQLSLVPTGGSDHHGENKPWLSPGVDMPERFVKELLLRINLAEYWHRMR' A
#
# COMPACT_ATOMS: atom_id res chain seq x y z
N ARG A 1 10.59 -4.47 -13.86
CA ARG A 1 9.74 -4.31 -15.07
C ARG A 1 8.99 -5.59 -15.46
N LEU A 2 9.63 -6.78 -15.47
CA LEU A 2 8.98 -8.05 -15.77
C LEU A 2 7.60 -8.26 -15.10
N LEU A 3 7.51 -8.09 -13.77
CA LEU A 3 6.23 -8.31 -13.06
C LEU A 3 5.15 -7.29 -13.47
N LYS A 4 5.53 -6.04 -13.72
CA LYS A 4 4.61 -5.02 -14.24
C LYS A 4 4.06 -5.43 -15.61
N GLU A 5 4.92 -5.89 -16.51
CA GLU A 5 4.53 -6.42 -17.82
C GLU A 5 3.66 -7.68 -17.72
N LYS A 6 3.76 -8.41 -16.61
CA LYS A 6 2.92 -9.57 -16.28
C LYS A 6 1.64 -9.22 -15.50
N GLY A 7 1.36 -7.93 -15.28
CA GLY A 7 0.12 -7.47 -14.67
C GLY A 7 0.20 -7.08 -13.20
N LEU A 8 1.40 -6.91 -12.62
CA LEU A 8 1.52 -6.32 -11.29
C LEU A 8 0.99 -4.88 -11.31
N GLU A 9 0.06 -4.57 -10.41
CA GLU A 9 -0.61 -3.27 -10.39
C GLU A 9 -0.29 -2.38 -9.20
N GLY A 10 0.24 -2.95 -8.11
CA GLY A 10 0.60 -2.23 -6.89
C GLY A 10 1.76 -2.88 -6.14
N VAL A 11 2.28 -2.16 -5.15
CA VAL A 11 3.37 -2.60 -4.27
C VAL A 11 3.15 -2.02 -2.87
N GLU A 12 3.46 -2.80 -1.84
CA GLU A 12 3.36 -2.36 -0.46
C GLU A 12 4.52 -1.41 -0.15
N VAL A 13 4.19 -0.14 0.08
CA VAL A 13 5.13 0.93 0.44
C VAL A 13 5.00 1.24 1.92
N PHE A 14 3.78 1.28 2.46
CA PHE A 14 3.53 1.62 3.85
C PHE A 14 3.44 0.35 4.69
N TYR A 15 4.53 0.02 5.38
CA TYR A 15 4.61 -1.06 6.35
C TYR A 15 5.38 -0.58 7.59
N LYS A 16 4.93 -0.98 8.78
CA LYS A 16 5.44 -0.44 10.06
C LYS A 16 6.91 -0.76 10.34
N GLU A 17 7.44 -1.83 9.76
CA GLU A 17 8.85 -2.20 9.94
C GLU A 17 9.76 -1.61 8.84
N TYR A 18 9.20 -0.95 7.83
CA TYR A 18 10.01 -0.19 6.87
C TYR A 18 10.40 1.15 7.47
N ASP A 19 11.69 1.47 7.39
CA ASP A 19 12.18 2.81 7.66
C ASP A 19 11.81 3.78 6.52
N LYS A 20 12.06 5.06 6.74
CA LYS A 20 11.69 6.10 5.77
C LYS A 20 12.39 5.91 4.42
N ASP A 21 13.66 5.56 4.45
CA ASP A 21 14.47 5.37 3.24
C ASP A 21 13.89 4.22 2.38
N SER A 22 13.49 3.10 3.00
CA SER A 22 12.83 1.99 2.30
C SER A 22 11.48 2.42 1.71
N GLN A 23 10.68 3.20 2.45
CA GLN A 23 9.41 3.71 1.94
C GLN A 23 9.61 4.67 0.76
N GLU A 24 10.60 5.54 0.82
CA GLU A 24 10.95 6.47 -0.26
C GLU A 24 11.42 5.72 -1.51
N GLU A 25 12.32 4.74 -1.37
CA GLU A 25 12.78 3.92 -2.50
C GLU A 25 11.62 3.16 -3.17
N LEU A 26 10.74 2.54 -2.38
CA LEU A 26 9.59 1.81 -2.91
C LEU A 26 8.56 2.75 -3.56
N LEU A 27 8.41 3.96 -3.02
CA LEU A 27 7.54 4.97 -3.62
C LEU A 27 8.08 5.42 -4.98
N ASP A 28 9.37 5.69 -5.10
CA ASP A 28 10.03 6.04 -6.36
C ASP A 28 9.88 4.92 -7.40
N ILE A 29 10.06 3.66 -6.99
CA ILE A 29 9.84 2.50 -7.86
C ILE A 29 8.38 2.42 -8.31
N ALA A 30 7.43 2.66 -7.40
CA ALA A 30 6.01 2.62 -7.71
C ALA A 30 5.64 3.70 -8.75
N GLU A 31 6.14 4.93 -8.57
CA GLU A 31 5.93 6.04 -9.51
C GLU A 31 6.52 5.75 -10.88
N GLN A 32 7.79 5.29 -10.93
CA GLN A 32 8.48 4.96 -12.19
C GLN A 32 7.78 3.85 -12.99
N LEU A 33 7.07 2.94 -12.32
CA LEU A 33 6.40 1.79 -12.93
C LEU A 33 4.88 1.94 -13.02
N SER A 34 4.32 3.08 -12.62
CA SER A 34 2.88 3.31 -12.52
C SER A 34 2.17 2.18 -11.75
N LEU A 35 2.76 1.78 -10.62
CA LEU A 35 2.18 0.89 -9.64
C LEU A 35 1.46 1.73 -8.57
N VAL A 36 0.35 1.21 -8.06
CA VAL A 36 -0.37 1.82 -6.94
C VAL A 36 0.40 1.53 -5.64
N PRO A 37 0.84 2.56 -4.89
CA PRO A 37 1.37 2.36 -3.54
C PRO A 37 0.28 1.85 -2.60
N THR A 38 0.55 0.78 -1.87
CA THR A 38 -0.37 0.20 -0.88
C THR A 38 0.27 0.16 0.51
N GLY A 39 -0.52 -0.20 1.51
CA GLY A 39 -0.03 -0.40 2.86
C GLY A 39 -0.81 -1.48 3.62
N GLY A 40 -0.13 -2.07 4.60
CA GLY A 40 -0.67 -3.13 5.43
C GLY A 40 -0.06 -3.09 6.84
N SER A 41 -0.83 -3.54 7.82
CA SER A 41 -0.32 -3.68 9.20
C SER A 41 0.49 -4.95 9.41
N ASP A 42 0.24 -5.96 8.58
CA ASP A 42 0.67 -7.35 8.75
C ASP A 42 0.47 -7.91 10.19
N HIS A 43 -0.54 -7.41 10.89
CA HIS A 43 -0.83 -7.78 12.26
C HIS A 43 -1.37 -9.22 12.34
N HIS A 44 -0.73 -10.05 13.18
CA HIS A 44 -1.06 -11.46 13.39
C HIS A 44 -1.32 -11.80 14.87
N GLY A 45 -1.78 -10.83 15.67
CA GLY A 45 -2.06 -11.02 17.09
C GLY A 45 -0.80 -11.39 17.89
N GLU A 46 -0.91 -12.43 18.72
CA GLU A 46 0.19 -12.92 19.57
C GLU A 46 1.42 -13.39 18.79
N ASN A 47 1.30 -13.69 17.49
CA ASN A 47 2.43 -14.07 16.65
C ASN A 47 3.29 -12.86 16.23
N LYS A 48 2.73 -11.65 16.24
CA LYS A 48 3.44 -10.37 15.97
C LYS A 48 2.93 -9.27 16.91
N PRO A 49 3.14 -9.38 18.23
CA PRO A 49 2.51 -8.52 19.23
C PRO A 49 3.01 -7.06 19.18
N TRP A 50 4.16 -6.79 18.56
CA TRP A 50 4.69 -5.43 18.39
C TRP A 50 4.06 -4.65 17.23
N LEU A 51 3.36 -5.33 16.32
CA LEU A 51 2.61 -4.68 15.26
C LEU A 51 1.19 -4.42 15.75
N SER A 52 0.75 -3.17 15.80
CA SER A 52 -0.66 -2.86 16.02
C SER A 52 -1.47 -3.02 14.72
N PRO A 53 -2.78 -3.32 14.78
CA PRO A 53 -3.66 -3.26 13.61
C PRO A 53 -3.63 -1.88 12.93
N GLY A 54 -3.89 -1.86 11.61
CA GLY A 54 -3.90 -0.63 10.80
C GLY A 54 -2.51 -0.12 10.41
N VAL A 55 -2.47 0.81 9.46
CA VAL A 55 -1.24 1.43 8.93
C VAL A 55 -1.51 2.88 8.60
N ASP A 56 -0.51 3.74 8.81
CA ASP A 56 -0.58 5.12 8.38
C ASP A 56 -0.13 5.22 6.92
N MET A 57 -1.04 5.64 6.05
CA MET A 57 -0.73 5.92 4.66
C MET A 57 -1.53 7.13 4.15
N PRO A 58 -1.00 7.90 3.18
CA PRO A 58 -1.73 9.01 2.59
C PRO A 58 -3.07 8.59 1.95
N GLU A 59 -4.14 9.34 2.27
CA GLU A 59 -5.50 9.12 1.74
C GLU A 59 -5.55 9.01 0.20
N ARG A 60 -4.70 9.77 -0.50
CA ARG A 60 -4.64 9.75 -1.97
C ARG A 60 -4.36 8.35 -2.54
N PHE A 61 -3.50 7.57 -1.88
CA PHE A 61 -3.13 6.23 -2.34
C PHE A 61 -4.22 5.21 -2.07
N VAL A 62 -4.98 5.38 -0.97
CA VAL A 62 -6.18 4.58 -0.72
C VAL A 62 -7.22 4.81 -1.80
N LYS A 63 -7.46 6.07 -2.18
CA LYS A 63 -8.38 6.40 -3.29
C LYS A 63 -7.91 5.83 -4.62
N GLU A 64 -6.63 5.94 -4.92
CA GLU A 64 -6.05 5.38 -6.14
C GLU A 64 -6.22 3.86 -6.19
N LEU A 65 -5.97 3.16 -5.08
CA LEU A 65 -6.23 1.72 -4.98
C LEU A 65 -7.69 1.39 -5.25
N LEU A 66 -8.63 2.07 -4.59
CA LEU A 66 -10.05 1.84 -4.80
C LEU A 66 -10.49 2.11 -6.24
N LEU A 67 -9.95 3.15 -6.88
CA LEU A 67 -10.18 3.40 -8.30
C LEU A 67 -9.63 2.26 -9.15
N ARG A 68 -8.40 1.79 -8.88
CA ARG A 68 -7.75 0.71 -9.63
C ARG A 68 -8.53 -0.60 -9.57
N ILE A 69 -9.07 -0.95 -8.40
CA ILE A 69 -9.83 -2.19 -8.18
C ILE A 69 -11.35 -2.02 -8.37
N ASN A 70 -11.79 -0.90 -8.96
CA ASN A 70 -13.19 -0.61 -9.27
C ASN A 70 -14.13 -0.62 -8.03
N LEU A 71 -13.65 -0.10 -6.89
CA LEU A 71 -14.38 0.04 -5.63
C LEU A 71 -14.47 1.49 -5.13
N ALA A 72 -14.28 2.48 -6.01
CA ALA A 72 -14.29 3.91 -5.62
C ALA A 72 -15.61 4.35 -4.96
N GLU A 73 -16.74 3.76 -5.32
CA GLU A 73 -18.06 4.01 -4.72
C GLU A 73 -18.14 3.66 -3.22
N TYR A 74 -17.26 2.78 -2.73
CA TYR A 74 -17.21 2.38 -1.33
C TYR A 74 -16.46 3.37 -0.44
N TRP A 75 -15.81 4.40 -1.01
CA TRP A 75 -15.04 5.39 -0.25
C TRP A 75 -15.82 6.00 0.93
N HIS A 76 -17.09 6.32 0.71
CA HIS A 76 -17.96 6.91 1.75
C HIS A 76 -18.24 5.99 2.94
N ARG A 77 -18.04 4.68 2.80
CA ARG A 77 -18.26 3.68 3.86
C ARG A 77 -17.03 3.46 4.75
N MET A 78 -15.87 3.97 4.35
CA MET A 78 -14.59 3.82 5.05
C MET A 78 -14.23 5.02 5.93
N ARG A 79 -15.10 6.04 5.98
CA ARG A 79 -14.96 7.21 6.85
C ARG A 79 -15.80 7.09 8.11
#